data_AF-A0A314UCL1-F1
#
_entry.id   AF-A0A314UCL1-F1
#
_cell.length_a   1.000
_cell.length_b   1.000
_cell.length_c   1.000
_cell.angle_alpha   90.00
_cell.angle_beta   90.00
_cell.angle_gamma   90.00
#
_symmetry.space_group_name_H-M   'P 1'
#
loop_
_entity.id
_entity.type
_entity.pdbx_description
1 polymer ?
#
loop_
_entity_poly.entity_id
_entity_poly.type
_entity_poly.pdbx_seq_one_letter_code
_entity_poly.pdbx_strand_id
1 'polypeptide(L)'
;MESDCPIDAELRSEISALLIPPSPAQVDEYLDELIKSSNRHCHGIKVKQNGELGKGVYADLGFKEGELLLKDQMLVGLQHSSNKIDCLVCSFCFRFIGSVELQIGRRLYLQELGVSASQGCCQTDYSSEDEDSRDSGPSSSSCKEKVPLPKGFAESLMKGGLKLPYSDKFPLPPAVLCHGGCGEAYYCSKLCAESDWDLSHSLLCTGEKSKQSLGRHL
;
A
#
# COMPACT_ATOMS: atom_id res chain seq x y z
N MET A 1 -40.38 -9.74 6.05
CA MET A 1 -40.41 -8.41 5.40
C MET A 1 -39.20 -7.69 5.91
N GLU A 2 -38.19 -7.55 5.06
CA GLU A 2 -37.07 -6.65 5.37
C GLU A 2 -37.66 -5.25 5.51
N SER A 3 -37.51 -4.66 6.69
CA SER A 3 -37.85 -3.26 6.89
C SER A 3 -36.82 -2.45 6.11
N ASP A 4 -37.25 -1.79 5.03
CA ASP A 4 -36.42 -0.82 4.32
C ASP A 4 -35.76 0.12 5.35
N CYS A 5 -34.43 0.24 5.30
CA CYS A 5 -33.71 1.20 6.11
C CYS A 5 -34.34 2.59 5.87
N PRO A 6 -34.68 3.37 6.92
CA PRO A 6 -35.30 4.69 6.75
C PRO A 6 -34.51 5.62 5.82
N ILE A 7 -33.18 5.50 5.81
CA ILE A 7 -32.27 6.27 4.95
C ILE A 7 -32.44 5.86 3.48
N ASP A 8 -32.61 4.57 3.19
CA ASP A 8 -32.78 4.06 1.83
C ASP A 8 -34.13 4.47 1.23
N ALA A 9 -35.15 4.65 2.08
CA ALA A 9 -36.44 5.17 1.66
C ALA A 9 -36.39 6.67 1.32
N GLU A 10 -35.63 7.45 2.11
CA GLU A 10 -35.45 8.89 1.89
C GLU A 10 -34.57 9.20 0.67
N LEU A 11 -33.48 8.46 0.48
CA LEU A 11 -32.49 8.68 -0.59
C LEU A 11 -32.71 7.75 -1.79
N ARG A 12 -33.92 7.21 -1.96
CA ARG A 12 -34.21 6.17 -2.95
C ARG A 12 -33.85 6.61 -4.38
N SER A 13 -34.14 7.86 -4.74
CA SER A 13 -33.83 8.43 -6.05
C SER A 13 -32.34 8.54 -6.31
N GLU A 14 -31.59 9.00 -5.31
CA GLU A 14 -30.15 9.22 -5.34
C GLU A 14 -29.40 7.89 -5.39
N ILE A 15 -29.82 6.92 -4.58
CA ILE A 15 -29.31 5.54 -4.61
C ILE A 15 -29.58 4.94 -5.98
N SER A 16 -30.80 5.07 -6.50
CA SER A 16 -31.13 4.58 -7.84
C SER A 16 -30.26 5.24 -8.91
N ALA A 17 -30.02 6.55 -8.82
CA ALA A 17 -29.17 7.25 -9.79
C ALA A 17 -27.70 6.80 -9.73
N LEU A 18 -27.16 6.58 -8.52
CA LEU A 18 -25.79 6.08 -8.31
C LEU A 18 -25.57 4.65 -8.81
N LEU A 19 -26.61 3.82 -8.77
CA LEU A 19 -26.54 2.42 -9.18
C LEU A 19 -26.81 2.21 -10.68
N ILE A 20 -27.27 3.23 -11.41
CA ILE A 20 -27.45 3.13 -12.88
C ILE A 20 -26.05 2.99 -13.52
N PRO A 21 -25.77 1.87 -14.22
CA PRO A 21 -24.49 1.72 -14.88
C PRO A 21 -24.39 2.67 -16.07
N PRO A 22 -23.19 3.23 -16.37
CA PRO A 22 -22.97 3.98 -17.59
C PRO A 22 -23.20 3.09 -18.82
N SER A 23 -23.66 3.70 -19.92
CA SER A 23 -23.83 2.97 -21.19
C SER A 23 -22.48 2.47 -21.73
N PRO A 24 -22.45 1.40 -22.55
CA PRO A 24 -21.22 0.88 -23.14
C PRO A 24 -20.42 1.96 -23.90
N ALA A 25 -21.10 2.84 -24.65
CA ALA A 25 -20.45 3.92 -25.37
C ALA A 25 -19.76 4.94 -24.45
N GLN A 26 -20.40 5.31 -23.33
CA GLN A 26 -19.81 6.20 -22.33
C GLN A 26 -18.59 5.57 -21.65
N VAL A 27 -18.63 4.26 -21.42
CA VAL A 27 -17.51 3.52 -20.86
C VAL A 27 -16.32 3.49 -21.83
N ASP A 28 -16.57 3.24 -23.11
CA ASP A 28 -15.53 3.22 -24.14
C ASP A 28 -14.91 4.62 -24.32
N GLU A 29 -15.73 5.67 -24.38
CA GLU A 29 -15.28 7.06 -24.45
C GLU A 29 -14.40 7.43 -23.25
N TYR A 30 -14.85 7.10 -22.03
CA TYR A 30 -14.07 7.34 -20.81
C TYR A 30 -12.71 6.63 -20.85
N LEU A 31 -12.65 5.37 -21.28
CA LEU A 31 -11.41 4.60 -21.32
C LEU A 31 -10.45 5.13 -22.40
N ASP A 32 -10.97 5.56 -23.53
CA ASP A 32 -10.19 6.20 -24.59
C ASP A 32 -9.62 7.55 -24.11
N GLU A 33 -10.41 8.36 -23.42
CA GLU A 33 -9.94 9.60 -22.79
C GLU A 33 -8.88 9.33 -21.73
N LEU A 34 -9.06 8.29 -20.92
CA LEU A 34 -8.11 7.87 -19.89
C LEU A 34 -6.75 7.53 -20.50
N ILE A 35 -6.73 6.76 -21.60
CA ILE A 35 -5.51 6.41 -22.34
C ILE A 35 -4.89 7.64 -23.01
N LYS A 36 -5.70 8.59 -23.48
CA LYS A 36 -5.21 9.83 -24.10
C LYS A 36 -4.74 10.88 -23.09
N SER A 37 -5.10 10.72 -21.81
CA SER A 37 -4.79 11.71 -20.78
C SER A 37 -3.28 11.87 -20.55
N SER A 38 -2.81 13.12 -20.51
CA SER A 38 -1.38 13.44 -20.35
C SER A 38 -0.77 13.00 -19.02
N ASN A 39 -1.61 12.67 -18.03
CA ASN A 39 -1.16 12.23 -16.72
C ASN A 39 -0.68 10.77 -16.71
N ARG A 40 -0.97 10.02 -17.78
CA ARG A 40 -0.57 8.62 -17.94
C ARG A 40 0.43 8.53 -19.09
N HIS A 41 1.53 7.82 -18.86
CA HIS A 41 2.46 7.51 -19.93
C HIS A 41 2.03 6.18 -20.54
N CYS A 42 1.00 6.24 -21.38
CA CYS A 42 0.52 5.11 -22.15
C CYS A 42 0.52 5.44 -23.63
N HIS A 43 1.22 4.63 -24.42
CA HIS A 43 1.27 4.77 -25.86
C HIS A 43 1.06 3.42 -26.52
N GLY A 44 0.30 3.39 -27.62
CA GLY A 44 0.09 2.17 -28.41
C GLY A 44 -0.74 1.08 -27.73
N ILE A 45 -1.56 1.41 -26.73
CA ILE A 45 -2.50 0.47 -26.09
C ILE A 45 -3.95 0.94 -26.24
N LYS A 46 -4.89 -0.01 -26.19
CA LYS A 46 -6.33 0.24 -26.17
C LYS A 46 -7.06 -0.73 -25.26
N VAL A 47 -8.18 -0.32 -24.69
CA VAL A 47 -9.07 -1.24 -23.96
C VAL A 47 -10.13 -1.76 -24.92
N LYS A 48 -10.44 -3.06 -24.84
CA LYS A 48 -11.58 -3.65 -25.57
C LYS A 48 -12.37 -4.55 -24.66
N GLN A 49 -13.67 -4.65 -24.91
CA GLN A 49 -14.52 -5.67 -24.31
C GLN A 49 -14.42 -6.98 -25.11
N ASN A 50 -14.21 -8.08 -24.41
CA ASN A 50 -14.24 -9.44 -24.89
C ASN A 50 -15.44 -10.13 -24.23
N GLY A 51 -16.36 -10.67 -25.04
CA GLY A 51 -17.62 -11.25 -24.56
C GLY A 51 -17.47 -12.41 -23.58
N GLU A 52 -16.30 -13.07 -23.56
CA GLU A 52 -16.05 -14.23 -22.68
C GLU A 52 -15.24 -13.87 -21.42
N LEU A 53 -14.34 -12.88 -21.51
CA LEU A 53 -13.35 -12.56 -20.46
C LEU A 53 -13.55 -11.18 -19.83
N GLY A 54 -14.55 -10.41 -20.27
CA GLY A 54 -14.74 -9.03 -19.85
C GLY A 54 -13.78 -8.08 -20.57
N LYS A 55 -13.26 -7.06 -19.88
CA LYS A 55 -12.40 -6.03 -20.49
C LYS A 55 -10.94 -6.46 -20.48
N GLY A 56 -10.21 -6.13 -21.54
CA GLY A 56 -8.76 -6.38 -21.64
C GLY A 56 -8.02 -5.21 -22.26
N VAL A 57 -6.71 -5.13 -22.00
CA VAL A 57 -5.78 -4.18 -22.63
C VAL A 57 -5.10 -4.87 -23.79
N TYR A 58 -5.09 -4.21 -24.95
CA TYR A 58 -4.56 -4.74 -26.20
C TYR A 58 -3.52 -3.79 -26.78
N ALA A 59 -2.53 -4.35 -27.45
CA ALA A 59 -1.62 -3.57 -28.29
C ALA A 59 -2.40 -2.95 -29.46
N ASP A 60 -2.13 -1.68 -29.71
CA ASP A 60 -2.55 -0.91 -30.88
C ASP A 60 -1.37 -0.67 -31.85
N LEU A 61 -0.14 -0.79 -31.34
CA LEU A 61 1.11 -0.69 -32.09
C LEU A 61 2.06 -1.85 -31.75
N GLY A 62 3.11 -2.05 -32.54
CA GLY A 62 4.19 -2.99 -32.22
C GLY A 62 5.18 -2.38 -31.22
N PHE A 63 5.63 -3.18 -30.26
CA PHE A 63 6.57 -2.76 -29.20
C PHE A 63 7.89 -3.51 -29.29
N LYS A 64 8.96 -2.87 -28.80
CA LYS A 64 10.27 -3.52 -28.62
C LYS A 64 10.43 -4.03 -27.18
N GLU A 65 11.31 -5.00 -26.99
CA GLU A 65 11.69 -5.46 -25.66
C GLU A 65 12.26 -4.30 -24.82
N GLY A 66 11.77 -4.16 -23.59
CA GLY A 66 12.15 -3.09 -22.67
C GLY A 66 11.42 -1.75 -22.87
N GLU A 67 10.48 -1.66 -23.82
CA GLU A 67 9.69 -0.46 -24.04
C GLU A 67 8.64 -0.24 -22.94
N LEU A 68 8.51 1.01 -22.48
CA LEU A 68 7.52 1.39 -21.46
C LEU A 68 6.12 1.41 -22.08
N LEU A 69 5.29 0.43 -21.74
CA LEU A 69 3.90 0.33 -22.22
C LEU A 69 2.94 1.24 -21.46
N LEU A 70 3.05 1.24 -20.13
CA LEU A 70 2.14 1.94 -19.24
C LEU A 70 2.87 2.36 -17.96
N LYS A 71 2.76 3.64 -17.63
CA LYS A 71 3.01 4.16 -16.28
C LYS A 71 1.78 4.91 -15.81
N ASP A 72 1.20 4.43 -14.73
CA ASP A 72 0.04 5.05 -14.08
C ASP A 72 0.41 5.59 -12.70
N GLN A 73 -0.32 6.60 -12.25
CA GLN A 73 -0.24 7.08 -10.89
C GLN A 73 -1.12 6.19 -10.01
N MET A 74 -0.58 5.77 -8.87
CA MET A 74 -1.37 5.03 -7.89
C MET A 74 -2.52 5.91 -7.38
N LEU A 75 -3.75 5.41 -7.48
CA LEU A 75 -4.94 6.14 -7.02
C LEU A 75 -4.96 6.26 -5.50
N VAL A 76 -4.80 5.13 -4.81
CA VAL A 76 -4.63 5.02 -3.36
C VAL A 76 -3.64 3.89 -3.09
N GLY A 77 -2.79 4.06 -2.09
CA GLY A 77 -1.93 2.98 -1.62
C GLY A 77 -1.78 3.01 -0.11
N LEU A 78 -1.68 1.82 0.46
CA LEU A 78 -1.48 1.64 1.88
C LEU A 78 -0.37 0.60 2.07
N GLN A 79 0.55 0.90 2.99
CA GLN A 79 1.53 -0.08 3.39
C GLN A 79 0.83 -1.22 4.13
N HIS A 80 1.04 -2.46 3.64
CA HIS A 80 0.53 -3.66 4.29
C HIS A 80 0.98 -3.74 5.75
N SER A 81 0.10 -4.18 6.65
CA SER A 81 0.34 -4.18 8.10
C SER A 81 1.57 -5.02 8.49
N SER A 82 1.80 -6.17 7.84
CA SER A 82 3.00 -6.97 8.06
C SER A 82 4.28 -6.21 7.71
N ASN A 83 4.25 -5.41 6.63
CA ASN A 83 5.42 -4.67 6.16
C ASN A 83 5.78 -3.53 7.12
N LYS A 84 4.82 -2.99 7.89
CA LYS A 84 5.09 -1.94 8.90
C LYS A 84 6.02 -2.41 10.02
N ILE A 85 6.11 -3.73 10.24
CA ILE A 85 7.03 -4.34 11.20
C ILE A 85 8.46 -4.31 10.66
N ASP A 86 8.64 -4.65 9.38
CA ASP A 86 9.95 -4.78 8.76
C ASP A 86 10.52 -3.45 8.22
N CYS A 87 9.66 -2.53 7.81
CA CYS A 87 10.07 -1.28 7.18
C CYS A 87 9.24 -0.08 7.64
N LEU A 88 9.95 0.96 8.09
CA LEU A 88 9.38 2.28 8.32
C LEU A 88 9.53 3.11 7.05
N VAL A 89 8.41 3.38 6.38
CA VAL A 89 8.39 4.14 5.12
C VAL A 89 7.43 5.31 5.22
N CYS A 90 7.56 6.25 4.29
CA CYS A 90 6.59 7.30 4.08
C CYS A 90 5.24 6.70 3.67
N SER A 91 4.16 7.05 4.36
CA SER A 91 2.81 6.55 4.07
C SER A 91 2.28 6.96 2.70
N PHE A 92 2.83 8.04 2.11
CA PHE A 92 2.44 8.54 0.80
C PHE A 92 3.26 7.94 -0.36
N CYS A 93 4.60 8.02 -0.28
CA CYS A 93 5.48 7.65 -1.40
C CYS A 93 6.28 6.36 -1.19
N PHE A 94 6.08 5.68 -0.06
CA PHE A 94 6.72 4.41 0.33
C PHE A 94 8.26 4.41 0.37
N ARG A 95 8.88 5.59 0.29
CA ARG A 95 10.32 5.74 0.51
C ARG A 95 10.67 5.46 1.98
N PHE A 96 11.76 4.74 2.24
CA PHE A 96 12.30 4.58 3.59
C PHE A 96 12.61 5.92 4.25
N ILE A 97 12.35 6.03 5.57
CA ILE A 97 12.55 7.25 6.36
C ILE A 97 13.33 6.97 7.65
N GLY A 98 13.91 7.99 8.28
CA GLY A 98 14.72 7.89 9.50
C GLY A 98 16.19 7.63 9.21
N SER A 99 16.72 6.50 9.70
CA SER A 99 18.09 6.06 9.46
C SER A 99 18.16 4.54 9.30
N VAL A 100 19.27 4.02 8.76
CA VAL A 100 19.50 2.58 8.64
C VAL A 100 19.41 1.89 10.01
N GLU A 101 19.96 2.52 11.04
CA GLU A 101 19.87 2.05 12.43
C GLU A 101 18.43 2.01 12.93
N LEU A 102 17.61 3.02 12.62
CA LEU A 102 16.21 3.02 13.00
C LEU A 102 15.44 1.88 12.34
N GLN A 103 15.70 1.61 11.06
CA GLN A 103 15.07 0.50 10.32
C GLN A 103 15.41 -0.85 10.96
N ILE A 104 16.70 -1.12 11.15
CA ILE A 104 17.18 -2.38 11.71
C ILE A 104 16.75 -2.51 13.18
N GLY A 105 16.93 -1.46 13.97
CA GLY A 105 16.56 -1.43 15.38
C GLY A 105 15.07 -1.71 15.61
N ARG A 106 14.18 -1.09 14.82
CA ARG A 106 12.73 -1.36 14.90
C ARG A 106 12.41 -2.82 14.61
N ARG A 107 12.98 -3.38 13.55
CA ARG A 107 12.75 -4.78 13.16
C ARG A 107 13.21 -5.74 14.26
N LEU A 108 14.40 -5.53 14.81
CA LEU A 108 14.95 -6.34 15.90
C LEU A 108 14.10 -6.23 17.17
N TYR A 109 13.70 -5.01 17.55
CA TYR A 109 12.86 -4.76 18.71
C TYR A 109 11.50 -5.47 18.61
N LEU A 110 10.83 -5.36 17.45
CA LEU A 110 9.54 -6.03 17.23
C LEU A 110 9.69 -7.57 17.22
N GLN A 111 10.78 -8.08 16.66
CA GLN A 111 11.10 -9.50 16.70
C GLN A 111 11.32 -10.02 18.14
N GLU A 112 11.99 -9.24 19.00
CA GLU A 112 12.16 -9.56 20.42
C GLU A 112 10.83 -9.59 21.19
N LEU A 113 9.86 -8.75 20.79
CA LEU A 113 8.49 -8.77 21.30
C LEU A 113 7.63 -9.92 20.76
N GLY A 114 8.18 -10.79 19.91
CA GLY A 114 7.45 -11.91 19.30
C GLY A 114 6.58 -11.52 18.10
N VAL A 115 6.73 -10.28 17.59
CA VAL A 115 6.01 -9.80 16.41
C VAL A 115 6.83 -10.15 15.16
N SER A 116 6.58 -11.32 14.56
CA SER A 116 7.26 -11.76 13.32
C SER A 116 6.33 -11.71 12.11
N ALA A 117 6.75 -11.03 11.04
CA ALA A 117 6.05 -11.05 9.75
C ALA A 117 5.94 -12.46 9.14
N SER A 118 6.83 -13.38 9.54
CA SER A 118 6.87 -14.76 9.02
C SER A 118 5.86 -15.71 9.66
N GLN A 119 5.13 -15.29 10.70
CA GLN A 119 4.23 -16.21 11.42
C GLN A 119 2.84 -16.32 10.78
N GLY A 120 2.51 -15.44 9.83
CA GLY A 120 1.20 -15.39 9.18
C GLY A 120 1.15 -15.79 7.71
N CYS A 121 2.28 -16.11 7.05
CA CYS A 121 2.30 -16.44 5.62
C CYS A 121 2.45 -17.95 5.32
N CYS A 122 2.68 -18.78 6.34
CA CYS A 122 2.87 -20.23 6.21
C CYS A 122 1.81 -21.06 6.94
N GLN A 123 0.77 -20.43 7.48
CA GLN A 123 -0.43 -21.12 7.97
C GLN A 123 -1.62 -20.64 7.17
N THR A 124 -1.74 -21.17 5.96
CA THR A 124 -3.04 -21.27 5.34
C THR A 124 -3.14 -22.68 4.82
N ASP A 125 -3.86 -23.49 5.58
CA ASP A 125 -4.23 -24.87 5.25
C ASP A 125 -5.14 -24.84 4.02
N TYR A 126 -4.57 -24.66 2.85
CA TYR A 126 -5.23 -25.01 1.59
C TYR A 126 -4.91 -26.49 1.35
N SER A 127 -5.76 -27.37 1.86
CA SER A 127 -5.84 -28.74 1.34
C SER A 127 -6.34 -28.67 -0.11
N SER A 128 -5.42 -28.62 -1.07
CA SER A 128 -5.68 -29.09 -2.43
C SER A 128 -4.87 -30.37 -2.62
N GLU A 129 -5.59 -31.46 -2.81
CA GLU A 129 -5.05 -32.75 -3.19
C GLU A 129 -4.70 -32.69 -4.67
N ASP A 130 -3.46 -32.32 -5.01
CA ASP A 130 -2.94 -32.50 -6.36
C ASP A 130 -1.56 -33.16 -6.27
N GLU A 131 -1.59 -34.48 -6.38
CA GLU A 131 -0.44 -35.34 -6.67
C GLU A 131 0.04 -35.04 -8.09
N ASP A 132 1.16 -34.31 -8.24
CA ASP A 132 2.11 -34.69 -9.28
C ASP A 132 3.51 -34.12 -9.03
N SER A 133 4.47 -35.04 -9.05
CA SER A 133 5.87 -34.85 -8.69
C SER A 133 6.65 -34.18 -9.81
N ARG A 134 7.54 -33.23 -9.45
CA ARG A 134 8.99 -33.28 -9.72
C ARG A 134 9.71 -31.98 -9.30
N ASP A 135 10.71 -32.18 -8.44
CA ASP A 135 11.85 -31.30 -8.18
C ASP A 135 11.58 -29.94 -7.53
N SER A 136 11.23 -29.96 -6.24
CA SER A 136 11.46 -28.85 -5.33
C SER A 136 12.54 -29.28 -4.34
N GLY A 137 13.76 -28.81 -4.55
CA GLY A 137 14.86 -28.97 -3.60
C GLY A 137 14.44 -28.51 -2.20
N PRO A 138 15.04 -29.05 -1.12
CA PRO A 138 14.64 -28.70 0.23
C PRO A 138 14.91 -27.21 0.42
N SER A 139 13.85 -26.40 0.45
CA SER A 139 13.89 -25.10 1.11
C SER A 139 14.08 -25.40 2.58
N SER A 140 15.35 -25.61 2.95
CA SER A 140 15.83 -25.61 4.31
C SER A 140 15.59 -24.21 4.85
N SER A 141 14.37 -23.94 5.30
CA SER A 141 14.15 -23.04 6.42
C SER A 141 14.76 -23.73 7.64
N SER A 142 16.09 -23.88 7.66
CA SER A 142 16.77 -24.16 8.91
C SER A 142 16.38 -22.99 9.81
N CYS A 143 15.60 -23.29 10.85
CA CYS A 143 15.46 -22.45 12.01
C CYS A 143 16.86 -22.28 12.60
N LYS A 144 17.67 -21.39 12.00
CA LYS A 144 19.00 -21.08 12.51
C LYS A 144 18.76 -20.57 13.91
N GLU A 145 19.42 -21.19 14.86
CA GLU A 145 19.46 -20.76 16.24
C GLU A 145 19.78 -19.27 16.24
N LYS A 146 18.81 -18.45 16.68
CA LYS A 146 18.97 -17.00 16.66
C LYS A 146 20.05 -16.67 17.68
N VAL A 147 21.19 -16.16 17.21
CA VAL A 147 22.23 -15.66 18.11
C VAL A 147 21.59 -14.57 18.98
N PRO A 148 21.61 -14.70 20.32
CA PRO A 148 21.00 -13.72 21.19
C PRO A 148 21.73 -12.39 21.06
N LEU A 149 20.97 -11.33 20.80
CA LEU A 149 21.52 -9.97 20.77
C LEU A 149 21.77 -9.46 22.19
N PRO A 150 22.77 -8.57 22.39
CA PRO A 150 22.96 -7.92 23.68
C PRO A 150 21.71 -7.15 24.10
N LYS A 151 21.38 -7.21 25.39
CA LYS A 151 20.24 -6.49 25.95
C LYS A 151 20.35 -4.99 25.67
N GLY A 152 19.29 -4.37 25.14
CA GLY A 152 19.27 -2.95 24.84
C GLY A 152 19.89 -2.56 23.49
N PHE A 153 20.36 -3.54 22.70
CA PHE A 153 21.00 -3.27 21.41
C PHE A 153 20.03 -2.64 20.40
N ALA A 154 18.82 -3.19 20.28
CA ALA A 154 17.79 -2.70 19.37
C ALA A 154 17.35 -1.27 19.73
N GLU A 155 17.15 -0.98 21.01
CA GLU A 155 16.78 0.36 21.48
C GLU A 155 17.91 1.37 21.30
N SER A 156 19.17 0.95 21.48
CA SER A 156 20.32 1.82 21.25
C SER A 156 20.46 2.20 19.78
N LEU A 157 20.19 1.28 18.84
CA LEU A 157 20.09 1.60 17.41
C LEU A 157 18.96 2.61 17.14
N MET A 158 17.76 2.35 17.67
CA MET A 158 16.59 3.23 17.45
C MET A 158 16.78 4.65 17.99
N LYS A 159 17.47 4.79 19.14
CA LYS A 159 17.73 6.07 19.79
C LYS A 159 18.99 6.78 19.29
N GLY A 160 19.71 6.18 18.33
CA GLY A 160 20.95 6.73 17.79
C GLY A 160 22.16 6.63 18.72
N GLY A 161 22.09 5.79 19.76
CA GLY A 161 23.21 5.49 20.66
C GLY A 161 24.26 4.56 20.04
N LEU A 162 23.89 3.81 19.00
CA LEU A 162 24.80 3.01 18.18
C LEU A 162 24.70 3.47 16.72
N LYS A 163 25.84 3.53 16.04
CA LYS A 163 25.93 3.76 14.59
C LYS A 163 26.50 2.54 13.90
N LEU A 164 25.88 2.14 12.81
CA LEU A 164 26.35 1.01 12.02
C LEU A 164 27.45 1.45 11.05
N PRO A 165 28.43 0.59 10.74
CA PRO A 165 29.44 0.90 9.73
C PRO A 165 28.79 1.24 8.39
N TYR A 166 29.27 2.30 7.74
CA TYR A 166 28.84 2.76 6.41
C TYR A 166 27.38 3.22 6.28
N SER A 167 26.63 3.37 7.38
CA SER A 167 25.24 3.83 7.32
C SER A 167 25.11 5.26 6.78
N ASP A 168 26.17 6.05 6.89
CA ASP A 168 26.31 7.40 6.32
C ASP A 168 26.25 7.42 4.78
N LYS A 169 26.54 6.30 4.11
CA LYS A 169 26.41 6.16 2.65
C LYS A 169 24.97 6.01 2.18
N PHE A 170 24.03 5.82 3.10
CA PHE A 170 22.61 5.61 2.81
C PHE A 170 21.76 6.66 3.53
N PRO A 171 21.85 7.95 3.14
CA PRO A 171 21.06 8.99 3.77
C PRO A 171 19.58 8.75 3.53
N LEU A 172 18.81 8.71 4.62
CA LEU A 172 17.35 8.62 4.59
C LEU A 172 16.75 9.96 5.06
N PRO A 173 15.59 10.36 4.52
CA PRO A 173 14.89 11.56 4.96
C PRO A 173 14.39 11.39 6.41
N PRO A 174 14.33 12.46 7.22
CA PRO A 174 13.77 12.39 8.56
C PRO A 174 12.28 12.00 8.52
N ALA A 175 11.81 11.39 9.60
CA ALA A 175 10.39 11.06 9.75
C ALA A 175 9.60 12.29 10.24
N VAL A 176 8.56 12.63 9.49
CA VAL A 176 7.55 13.65 9.83
C VAL A 176 6.30 12.93 10.30
N LEU A 177 5.73 13.36 11.43
CA LEU A 177 4.52 12.77 12.00
C LEU A 177 3.27 13.21 11.25
N CYS A 178 2.21 12.40 11.31
CA CYS A 178 0.89 12.79 10.85
C CYS A 178 0.35 14.03 11.58
N HIS A 179 -0.18 15.00 10.80
CA HIS A 179 -0.83 16.20 11.31
C HIS A 179 -2.05 15.90 12.20
N GLY A 180 -2.81 14.86 11.85
CA GLY A 180 -3.94 14.36 12.64
C GLY A 180 -3.53 13.78 14.00
N GLY A 181 -2.27 13.36 14.15
CA GLY A 181 -1.74 12.82 15.40
C GLY A 181 -2.13 11.37 15.67
N CYS A 182 -2.36 10.56 14.64
CA CYS A 182 -2.74 9.15 14.81
C CYS A 182 -1.62 8.24 15.34
N GLY A 183 -0.35 8.68 15.30
CA GLY A 183 0.80 7.88 15.72
C GLY A 183 1.19 6.73 14.77
N GLU A 184 0.38 6.44 13.75
CA GLU A 184 0.59 5.34 12.82
C GLU A 184 1.26 5.75 11.49
N ALA A 185 0.89 6.94 10.97
CA ALA A 185 1.38 7.42 9.68
C ALA A 185 2.58 8.35 9.86
N TYR A 186 3.60 8.11 9.02
CA TYR A 186 4.86 8.85 9.01
C TYR A 186 5.20 9.24 7.58
N TYR A 187 5.87 10.37 7.40
CA TYR A 187 6.13 10.96 6.10
C TYR A 187 7.59 11.35 5.94
N CYS A 188 8.07 11.38 4.70
CA CYS A 188 9.44 11.81 4.41
C CYS A 188 9.57 13.34 4.29
N SER A 189 8.45 14.07 4.28
CA SER A 189 8.39 15.53 4.18
C SER A 189 7.01 16.04 4.59
N LYS A 190 6.91 17.34 4.87
CA LYS A 190 5.61 18.01 5.07
C LYS A 190 4.73 17.93 3.83
N LEU A 191 5.31 18.11 2.64
CA LEU A 191 4.58 18.01 1.38
C LEU A 191 3.90 16.64 1.22
N CYS A 192 4.60 15.54 1.52
CA CYS A 192 3.98 14.21 1.48
C CYS A 192 2.88 14.04 2.53
N ALA A 193 3.05 14.62 3.71
CA ALA A 193 2.03 14.57 4.76
C ALA A 193 0.77 15.36 4.38
N GLU A 194 0.93 16.52 3.74
CA GLU A 194 -0.17 17.35 3.23
C GLU A 194 -0.84 16.67 2.03
N SER A 195 -0.07 16.16 1.06
CA SER A 195 -0.61 15.48 -0.11
C SER A 195 -1.42 14.23 0.26
N ASP A 196 -0.93 13.41 1.19
CA ASP A 196 -1.71 12.24 1.64
C ASP A 196 -2.95 12.65 2.44
N TRP A 197 -2.85 13.70 3.24
CA TRP A 197 -3.98 14.25 3.98
C TRP A 197 -5.11 14.67 3.05
N ASP A 198 -4.77 15.44 2.01
CA ASP A 198 -5.73 15.99 1.05
C ASP A 198 -6.35 14.90 0.16
N LEU A 199 -5.60 13.82 -0.14
CA LEU A 199 -6.06 12.75 -1.03
C LEU A 199 -6.83 11.63 -0.33
N SER A 200 -6.34 11.16 0.82
CA SER A 200 -6.88 9.91 1.39
C SER A 200 -6.76 9.76 2.90
N HIS A 201 -5.66 10.18 3.52
CA HIS A 201 -5.41 9.87 4.93
C HIS A 201 -6.42 10.53 5.87
N SER A 202 -6.91 11.74 5.55
CA SER A 202 -7.90 12.46 6.37
C SER A 202 -9.20 11.67 6.57
N LEU A 203 -9.57 10.81 5.61
CA LEU A 203 -10.77 9.96 5.67
C LEU A 203 -10.66 8.81 6.68
N LEU A 204 -9.43 8.37 6.98
CA LEU A 204 -9.15 7.20 7.83
C LEU A 204 -8.40 7.57 9.12
N CYS A 205 -7.99 8.82 9.27
CA CYS A 205 -7.16 9.25 10.39
C CYS A 205 -7.95 9.21 11.71
N THR A 206 -7.46 8.42 12.66
CA THR A 206 -8.05 8.28 14.01
C THR A 206 -7.45 9.24 15.04
N GLY A 207 -6.53 10.11 14.63
CA GLY A 207 -5.85 11.04 15.52
C GLY A 207 -6.77 12.15 16.04
N GLU A 208 -6.50 12.65 17.25
CA GLU A 208 -7.39 13.62 17.93
C GLU A 208 -7.69 14.88 17.10
N LYS A 209 -6.73 15.31 16.26
CA LYS A 209 -6.85 16.51 15.43
C LYS A 209 -7.66 16.28 14.15
N SER A 210 -7.93 15.04 13.74
CA SER A 210 -8.77 14.75 12.56
C SER A 210 -10.26 15.00 12.83
N LYS A 211 -10.70 14.91 14.08
CA LYS A 211 -12.10 15.16 14.46
C LYS A 211 -12.54 16.61 14.23
N GLN A 212 -11.59 17.55 14.14
CA GLN A 212 -11.88 18.96 13.86
C GLN A 212 -12.14 19.25 12.38
N SER A 213 -11.71 18.36 11.45
CA SER A 213 -11.98 18.51 10.02
C SER A 213 -13.30 17.87 9.56
N LEU A 214 -13.76 16.83 10.26
CA LEU A 214 -15.05 16.16 9.98
C LEU A 214 -16.28 17.05 10.30
N GLY A 215 -16.14 18.05 11.17
CA GLY A 215 -17.21 19.00 11.50
C GLY A 215 -17.39 20.18 10.52
N ARG A 216 -16.74 20.15 9.34
CA ARG A 216 -16.85 21.22 8.32
C ARG A 216 -17.56 20.81 7.02
N HIS A 217 -18.00 19.55 6.92
CA HIS A 217 -18.66 19.01 5.72
C HIS A 217 -20.01 18.32 6.01
N LEU A 218 -20.61 18.57 7.16
CA LEU A 218 -22.00 18.25 7.48
C LEU A 218 -22.76 19.55 7.82
#